data_AF-A0A9W9R0T0-F1
#
_entry.id   AF-A0A9W9R0T0-F1
#
_cell.length_a   1.000
_cell.length_b   1.000
_cell.length_c   1.000
_cell.angle_alpha   90.00
_cell.angle_beta   90.00
_cell.angle_gamma   90.00
#
_symmetry.space_group_name_H-M   'P 1'
#
loop_
_entity.id
_entity.type
_entity.pdbx_description
1 polymer ?
#
loop_
_entity_poly.entity_id
_entity_poly.type
_entity_poly.pdbx_seq_one_letter_code
_entity_poly.pdbx_strand_id
1 'polypeptide(L)'
;MLMGTGDFDSIPCGMSGNCGFDSSHWEMLGNGDICSAPLETWQISQQSSLPETEVPQIALDAYASPLSFAQSCNCDEEVSSIVRNLSRATMSHDVIPTLRTGVALTERILACPICYDVSKPPRVTVQNVLLIGHLMFEITSSYQKYLRWLKKHCTELDGRNESQSVYLDSGIGIPSDLNLQISGDKFRDLIIHGLQADAERLSAVGKTFALRQRNRHIVGHERCPDHEGDCRRKELGADHDPLDLCPQNAVARKLIPCFRIVDEVRQMVDQVASAVV
;
A
#
# COMPACT_ATOMS: atom_id res chain seq x y z
N MET A 1 -60.75 26.54 26.31
CA MET A 1 -59.96 25.40 25.84
C MET A 1 -58.48 25.74 26.03
N LEU A 2 -57.84 24.99 26.93
CA LEU A 2 -56.41 24.71 27.21
C LEU A 2 -55.34 25.55 26.45
N MET A 3 -54.53 26.37 27.15
CA MET A 3 -53.15 26.11 27.66
C MET A 3 -52.14 25.68 26.57
N GLY A 4 -50.92 26.20 26.39
CA GLY A 4 -50.01 27.02 27.21
C GLY A 4 -48.59 26.40 27.19
N THR A 5 -47.57 27.18 26.79
CA THR A 5 -46.12 27.14 27.17
C THR A 5 -45.23 25.89 26.99
N GLY A 6 -43.96 26.16 26.63
CA GLY A 6 -42.75 25.37 26.94
C GLY A 6 -42.16 24.57 25.76
N ASP A 7 -40.85 24.40 25.56
CA ASP A 7 -39.65 24.84 26.26
C ASP A 7 -38.45 24.59 25.32
N PHE A 8 -37.39 25.40 25.47
CA PHE A 8 -36.04 24.99 25.08
C PHE A 8 -35.56 23.99 26.12
N ASP A 9 -35.34 22.74 25.74
CA ASP A 9 -34.51 21.84 26.53
C ASP A 9 -33.85 20.75 25.66
N SER A 10 -32.51 20.80 25.67
CA SER A 10 -31.63 19.68 26.00
C SER A 10 -31.70 18.36 25.19
N ILE A 11 -30.60 18.12 24.47
CA ILE A 11 -30.17 16.92 23.72
C ILE A 11 -30.22 15.63 24.58
N PRO A 12 -30.41 14.44 23.97
CA PRO A 12 -29.36 13.42 24.12
C PRO A 12 -28.87 12.84 22.79
N CYS A 13 -27.56 12.97 22.56
CA CYS A 13 -26.79 12.14 21.65
C CYS A 13 -26.98 10.69 22.08
N GLY A 14 -27.63 9.90 21.23
CA GLY A 14 -27.93 8.50 21.50
C GLY A 14 -28.00 7.70 20.23
N MET A 15 -26.91 7.65 19.47
CA MET A 15 -26.64 6.52 18.58
C MET A 15 -25.23 6.01 18.83
N SER A 16 -25.16 5.16 19.85
CA SER A 16 -24.14 4.10 19.96
C SER A 16 -24.29 3.17 18.75
N GLY A 17 -23.72 3.58 17.62
CA GLY A 17 -23.51 2.74 16.44
C GLY A 17 -22.26 1.91 16.67
N ASN A 18 -22.46 0.74 17.29
CA ASN A 18 -21.47 -0.31 17.43
C ASN A 18 -21.03 -0.76 16.03
N CYS A 19 -19.97 -0.17 15.44
CA CYS A 19 -19.39 -0.68 14.19
C CYS A 19 -18.45 -1.85 14.51
N GLY A 20 -19.07 -2.96 14.91
CA GLY A 20 -18.42 -4.26 14.97
C GLY A 20 -18.05 -4.69 13.56
N PHE A 21 -16.79 -4.50 13.18
CA PHE A 21 -16.18 -5.34 12.17
C PHE A 21 -15.77 -6.62 12.89
N ASP A 22 -16.61 -7.65 12.76
CA ASP A 22 -16.29 -8.98 13.24
C ASP A 22 -15.01 -9.47 12.54
N SER A 23 -14.00 -9.67 13.38
CA SER A 23 -12.68 -10.16 13.04
C SER A 23 -12.72 -11.67 12.89
N SER A 24 -13.22 -12.21 11.76
CA SER A 24 -12.85 -13.54 11.21
C SER A 24 -13.89 -14.05 10.21
N HIS A 25 -13.68 -13.87 8.90
CA HIS A 25 -14.18 -14.82 7.87
C HIS A 25 -13.62 -14.48 6.47
N TRP A 26 -12.36 -14.81 6.20
CA TRP A 26 -11.82 -14.81 4.84
C TRP A 26 -11.22 -16.18 4.54
N GLU A 27 -12.07 -17.21 4.57
CA GLU A 27 -11.74 -18.52 4.03
C GLU A 27 -12.51 -18.79 2.73
N MET A 28 -11.78 -19.42 1.81
CA MET A 28 -12.20 -20.05 0.56
C MET A 28 -12.43 -19.16 -0.68
N LEU A 29 -11.33 -18.94 -1.40
CA LEU A 29 -11.29 -19.30 -2.83
C LEU A 29 -10.03 -20.13 -3.08
N GLY A 30 -10.19 -21.45 -2.98
CA GLY A 30 -9.16 -22.45 -3.24
C GLY A 30 -9.27 -23.05 -4.64
N ASN A 31 -8.10 -23.34 -5.18
CA ASN A 31 -7.70 -24.38 -6.13
C ASN A 31 -7.92 -24.16 -7.64
N GLY A 32 -6.78 -23.93 -8.31
CA GLY A 32 -6.44 -24.48 -9.62
C GLY A 32 -4.94 -24.86 -9.61
N ASP A 33 -4.61 -26.05 -10.08
CA ASP A 33 -3.45 -26.87 -9.71
C ASP A 33 -2.04 -26.30 -9.93
N ILE A 34 -1.17 -26.69 -9.00
CA ILE A 34 0.29 -26.49 -8.98
C ILE A 34 0.95 -27.66 -9.71
N CYS A 35 1.62 -27.38 -10.82
CA CYS A 35 2.73 -28.21 -11.31
C CYS A 35 4.02 -27.42 -11.12
N SER A 36 4.76 -27.75 -10.06
CA SER A 36 6.11 -27.27 -9.83
C SER A 36 7.07 -27.92 -10.84
N ALA A 37 7.85 -27.11 -11.55
CA ALA A 37 9.08 -27.53 -12.20
C ALA A 37 10.25 -26.67 -11.67
N PRO A 38 11.39 -27.28 -11.31
CA PRO A 38 12.47 -26.56 -10.64
C PRO A 38 13.27 -25.71 -11.64
N LEU A 39 13.47 -24.45 -11.29
CA LEU A 39 14.29 -23.50 -12.04
C LEU A 39 15.76 -23.70 -11.65
N GLU A 40 16.45 -24.60 -12.34
CA GLU A 40 17.91 -24.70 -12.26
C GLU A 40 18.57 -23.94 -13.42
N THR A 41 19.34 -22.92 -13.04
CA THR A 41 20.64 -22.55 -13.62
C THR A 41 20.62 -21.85 -14.98
N TRP A 42 20.57 -20.51 -14.97
CA TRP A 42 21.15 -19.69 -16.04
C TRP A 42 22.50 -19.13 -15.57
N GLN A 43 23.58 -19.83 -15.92
CA GLN A 43 24.93 -19.26 -15.96
C GLN A 43 25.45 -19.29 -17.40
N ILE A 44 25.54 -18.07 -17.96
CA ILE A 44 26.63 -17.50 -18.75
C ILE A 44 27.51 -18.52 -19.50
N SER A 45 27.45 -18.47 -20.84
CA SER A 45 28.64 -18.62 -21.67
C SER A 45 28.46 -17.90 -23.00
N GLN A 46 29.09 -16.72 -23.12
CA GLN A 46 29.56 -16.20 -24.41
C GLN A 46 31.03 -16.63 -24.54
N GLN A 47 31.39 -17.38 -25.59
CA GLN A 47 32.37 -16.92 -26.58
C GLN A 47 32.62 -17.95 -27.71
N SER A 48 32.55 -17.40 -28.93
CA SER A 48 33.38 -17.62 -30.12
C SER A 48 33.60 -19.02 -30.70
N SER A 49 33.12 -19.20 -31.94
CA SER A 49 33.98 -19.54 -33.10
C SER A 49 33.18 -19.56 -34.41
N LEU A 50 33.62 -18.75 -35.39
CA LEU A 50 33.38 -18.87 -36.84
C LEU A 50 34.37 -19.91 -37.43
N PRO A 51 34.12 -20.58 -38.58
CA PRO A 51 34.06 -19.89 -39.90
C PRO A 51 33.04 -20.40 -40.94
N GLU A 52 32.69 -19.45 -41.83
CA GLU A 52 32.36 -19.52 -43.27
C GLU A 52 31.43 -20.61 -43.83
N THR A 53 30.37 -20.19 -44.54
CA THR A 53 30.20 -20.40 -46.01
C THR A 53 28.88 -19.77 -46.51
N GLU A 54 29.03 -18.88 -47.51
CA GLU A 54 28.11 -18.45 -48.60
C GLU A 54 26.74 -17.77 -48.33
N VAL A 55 26.54 -16.67 -49.06
CA VAL A 55 25.31 -15.88 -49.21
C VAL A 55 24.70 -16.19 -50.59
N PRO A 56 23.36 -16.27 -50.74
CA PRO A 56 22.70 -15.21 -51.50
C PRO A 56 21.40 -14.67 -50.88
N GLN A 57 21.23 -13.37 -51.16
CA GLN A 57 20.16 -12.41 -50.88
C GLN A 57 18.70 -12.79 -51.23
N ILE A 58 17.79 -12.09 -50.54
CA ILE A 58 16.37 -11.76 -50.85
C ILE A 58 15.29 -12.71 -50.30
N ALA A 59 14.67 -12.28 -49.19
CA ALA A 59 13.22 -12.20 -49.07
C ALA A 59 12.88 -11.14 -48.00
N LEU A 60 12.43 -9.96 -48.45
CA LEU A 60 11.57 -9.09 -47.66
C LEU A 60 10.31 -9.88 -47.25
N ASP A 61 9.68 -9.47 -46.15
CA ASP A 61 8.40 -9.96 -45.63
C ASP A 61 8.47 -11.18 -44.71
N ALA A 62 9.00 -10.95 -43.52
CA ALA A 62 8.42 -11.56 -42.33
C ALA A 62 7.87 -10.42 -41.47
N TYR A 63 6.55 -10.22 -41.57
CA TYR A 63 5.76 -9.56 -40.54
C TYR A 63 6.01 -10.28 -39.21
N ALA A 64 7.05 -9.88 -38.49
CA ALA A 64 7.17 -10.14 -37.08
C ALA A 64 6.11 -9.26 -36.41
N SER A 65 4.88 -9.79 -36.31
CA SER A 65 3.95 -9.35 -35.27
C SER A 65 4.76 -9.25 -33.99
N PRO A 66 4.79 -8.09 -33.30
CA PRO A 66 5.47 -8.04 -32.02
C PRO A 66 4.79 -9.09 -31.16
N LEU A 67 5.56 -10.11 -30.79
CA LEU A 67 5.20 -11.07 -29.77
C LEU A 67 4.75 -10.23 -28.58
N SER A 68 3.43 -10.10 -28.43
CA SER A 68 2.81 -9.58 -27.23
C SER A 68 3.04 -10.66 -26.19
N PHE A 69 4.25 -10.71 -25.64
CA PHE A 69 4.51 -11.39 -24.39
C PHE A 69 3.46 -10.83 -23.43
N ALA A 70 2.56 -11.69 -22.96
CA ALA A 70 1.61 -11.33 -21.93
C ALA A 70 2.43 -10.78 -20.76
N GLN A 71 2.43 -9.46 -20.58
CA GLN A 71 3.15 -8.82 -19.51
C GLN A 71 2.46 -9.24 -18.21
N SER A 72 3.07 -10.13 -17.44
CA SER A 72 2.61 -10.54 -16.11
C SER A 72 3.37 -9.77 -15.03
N CYS A 73 2.73 -9.57 -13.87
CA CYS A 73 3.36 -9.01 -12.68
C CYS A 73 3.07 -9.92 -11.48
N ASN A 74 4.02 -9.99 -10.54
CA ASN A 74 3.89 -10.82 -9.32
C ASN A 74 3.49 -9.98 -8.10
N CYS A 75 2.82 -8.84 -8.33
CA CYS A 75 2.51 -7.88 -7.26
C CYS A 75 1.58 -8.47 -6.19
N ASP A 76 0.63 -9.32 -6.59
CA ASP A 76 -0.32 -9.99 -5.69
C ASP A 76 0.34 -11.04 -4.79
N GLU A 77 1.22 -11.86 -5.34
CA GLU A 77 2.01 -12.86 -4.62
C GLU A 77 2.93 -12.18 -3.59
N GLU A 78 3.61 -11.10 -4.00
CA GLU A 78 4.47 -10.33 -3.11
C GLU A 78 3.66 -9.64 -1.99
N VAL A 79 2.49 -9.08 -2.29
CA VAL A 79 1.59 -8.51 -1.26
C VAL A 79 1.18 -9.58 -0.27
N SER A 80 0.75 -10.74 -0.77
CA SER A 80 0.31 -11.85 0.07
C SER A 80 1.43 -12.35 0.99
N SER A 81 2.66 -12.42 0.47
CA SER A 81 3.85 -12.78 1.24
C SER A 81 4.12 -11.77 2.36
N ILE A 82 4.17 -10.47 2.04
CA ILE A 82 4.44 -9.43 3.04
C ILE A 82 3.34 -9.37 4.11
N VAL A 83 2.07 -9.37 3.71
CA VAL A 83 0.95 -9.35 4.66
C VAL A 83 1.01 -10.57 5.59
N ARG A 84 1.29 -11.77 5.06
CA ARG A 84 1.42 -12.97 5.89
C ARG A 84 2.61 -12.87 6.85
N ASN A 85 3.72 -12.30 6.42
CA ASN A 85 4.90 -12.12 7.29
C ASN A 85 4.62 -11.12 8.41
N LEU A 86 4.00 -9.97 8.09
CA LEU A 86 3.66 -8.94 9.08
C LEU A 86 2.59 -9.42 10.08
N SER A 87 1.54 -10.07 9.60
CA SER A 87 0.45 -10.56 10.46
C SER A 87 0.89 -11.62 11.47
N ARG A 88 1.92 -12.41 11.13
CA ARG A 88 2.49 -13.47 11.99
C ARG A 88 3.74 -13.03 12.76
N ALA A 89 4.25 -11.83 12.52
CA ALA A 89 5.49 -11.37 13.13
C ALA A 89 5.31 -11.15 14.65
N THR A 90 6.22 -11.72 15.42
CA THR A 90 6.45 -11.28 16.81
C THR A 90 7.12 -9.91 16.77
N MET A 91 6.64 -8.96 17.57
CA MET A 91 7.21 -7.60 17.58
C MET A 91 8.64 -7.63 18.13
N SER A 92 9.59 -7.25 17.29
CA SER A 92 11.00 -6.98 17.58
C SER A 92 11.50 -5.92 16.60
N HIS A 93 12.76 -5.50 16.72
CA HIS A 93 13.38 -4.60 15.73
C HIS A 93 13.47 -5.20 14.32
N ASP A 94 13.42 -6.54 14.19
CA ASP A 94 13.51 -7.25 12.90
C ASP A 94 12.27 -7.05 12.02
N VAL A 95 11.19 -6.50 12.57
CA VAL A 95 9.99 -6.16 11.78
C VAL A 95 10.23 -4.95 10.86
N ILE A 96 11.17 -4.05 11.20
CA ILE A 96 11.41 -2.80 10.46
C ILE A 96 11.80 -3.06 8.99
N PRO A 97 12.77 -3.95 8.67
CA PRO A 97 13.08 -4.30 7.28
C PRO A 97 11.85 -4.79 6.49
N THR A 98 10.99 -5.60 7.09
CA THR A 98 9.77 -6.11 6.45
C THR A 98 8.78 -4.97 6.19
N LEU A 99 8.59 -4.06 7.14
CA LEU A 99 7.76 -2.86 6.98
C LEU A 99 8.26 -1.99 5.81
N ARG A 100 9.56 -1.70 5.77
CA ARG A 100 10.19 -0.91 4.70
C ARG A 100 10.07 -1.58 3.34
N THR A 101 10.18 -2.91 3.31
CA THR A 101 9.94 -3.71 2.09
C THR A 101 8.49 -3.61 1.65
N GLY A 102 7.53 -3.62 2.58
CA GLY A 102 6.12 -3.36 2.31
C GLY A 102 5.87 -1.97 1.71
N VAL A 103 6.49 -0.93 2.27
CA VAL A 103 6.38 0.44 1.72
C VAL A 103 6.94 0.51 0.30
N ALA A 104 8.12 -0.07 0.06
CA ALA A 104 8.73 -0.13 -1.27
C ALA A 104 7.87 -0.94 -2.27
N LEU A 105 7.22 -2.01 -1.80
CA LEU A 105 6.27 -2.76 -2.60
C LEU A 105 5.08 -1.89 -3.01
N THR A 106 4.51 -1.11 -2.08
CA THR A 106 3.43 -0.17 -2.41
C THR A 106 3.86 0.85 -3.47
N GLU A 107 5.03 1.46 -3.31
CA GLU A 107 5.61 2.39 -4.30
C GLU A 107 5.69 1.75 -5.69
N ARG A 108 6.18 0.50 -5.76
CA ARG A 108 6.29 -0.26 -7.01
C ARG A 108 4.92 -0.62 -7.61
N ILE A 109 3.93 -1.01 -6.80
CA ILE A 109 2.56 -1.29 -7.27
C ILE A 109 1.90 0.00 -7.81
N LEU A 110 2.20 1.15 -7.21
CA LEU A 110 1.75 2.47 -7.67
C LEU A 110 2.32 2.84 -9.04
N ALA A 111 3.51 2.34 -9.39
CA ALA A 111 4.16 2.54 -10.68
C ALA A 111 4.00 1.38 -11.68
N CYS A 112 3.43 0.24 -11.26
CA CYS A 112 3.36 -0.96 -12.08
C CYS A 112 2.41 -0.75 -13.28
N PRO A 113 2.87 -0.93 -14.54
CA PRO A 113 2.05 -0.67 -15.73
C PRO A 113 0.88 -1.66 -15.88
N ILE A 114 0.99 -2.85 -15.30
CA ILE A 114 -0.06 -3.88 -15.34
C ILE A 114 -1.11 -3.60 -14.26
N CYS A 115 -0.69 -3.40 -13.01
CA CYS A 115 -1.60 -3.05 -11.91
C CYS A 115 -2.20 -1.65 -12.11
N TYR A 116 -1.51 -0.75 -12.81
CA TYR A 116 -1.94 0.62 -13.08
C TYR A 116 -2.29 0.89 -14.54
N ASP A 117 -2.86 -0.10 -15.20
CA ASP A 117 -3.46 0.12 -16.50
C ASP A 117 -4.73 1.00 -16.36
N VAL A 118 -4.59 2.27 -16.72
CA VAL A 118 -5.66 3.28 -16.75
C VAL A 118 -6.50 3.23 -18.02
N SER A 119 -6.10 2.43 -19.03
CA SER A 119 -6.92 2.19 -20.21
C SER A 119 -8.17 1.34 -19.89
N LYS A 120 -8.14 0.64 -18.75
CA LYS A 120 -9.23 -0.18 -18.23
C LYS A 120 -10.15 0.62 -17.31
N PRO A 121 -11.48 0.47 -17.45
CA PRO A 121 -12.44 1.17 -16.59
C PRO A 121 -12.27 0.75 -15.12
N PRO A 122 -12.62 1.63 -14.16
CA PRO A 122 -12.46 1.37 -12.72
C PRO A 122 -12.94 -0.02 -12.28
N ARG A 123 -14.10 -0.49 -12.77
CA ARG A 123 -14.66 -1.82 -12.44
C ARG A 123 -13.73 -3.02 -12.65
N VAL A 124 -12.85 -2.97 -13.64
CA VAL A 124 -11.93 -4.09 -13.98
C VAL A 124 -10.72 -4.13 -13.03
N THR A 125 -10.61 -3.15 -12.14
CA THR A 125 -9.36 -2.85 -11.42
C THR A 125 -9.59 -2.34 -9.99
N VAL A 126 -10.84 -2.36 -9.52
CA VAL A 126 -11.20 -2.15 -8.10
C VAL A 126 -10.35 -3.06 -7.19
N GLN A 127 -10.06 -4.27 -7.66
CA GLN A 127 -9.17 -5.21 -6.97
C GLN A 127 -7.78 -4.63 -6.66
N ASN A 128 -7.26 -3.71 -7.49
CA ASN A 128 -5.94 -3.10 -7.27
C ASN A 128 -5.98 -2.08 -6.12
N VAL A 129 -7.12 -1.40 -5.93
CA VAL A 129 -7.33 -0.48 -4.79
C VAL A 129 -7.44 -1.27 -3.50
N LEU A 130 -8.16 -2.39 -3.52
CA LEU A 130 -8.28 -3.31 -2.38
C LEU A 130 -6.93 -3.92 -2.01
N LEU A 131 -6.14 -4.35 -3.01
CA LEU A 131 -4.80 -4.91 -2.79
C LEU A 131 -3.87 -3.92 -2.10
N ILE A 132 -3.81 -2.68 -2.60
CA ILE A 132 -2.99 -1.61 -2.00
C ILE A 132 -3.53 -1.24 -0.61
N GLY A 133 -4.86 -1.12 -0.47
CA GLY A 133 -5.50 -0.84 0.80
C GLY A 133 -5.16 -1.87 1.88
N HIS A 134 -5.24 -3.15 1.54
CA HIS A 134 -4.89 -4.25 2.43
C HIS A 134 -3.40 -4.23 2.83
N LEU A 135 -2.50 -4.06 1.86
CA LEU A 135 -1.07 -3.94 2.15
C LEU A 135 -0.78 -2.76 3.09
N MET A 136 -1.34 -1.58 2.78
CA MET A 136 -1.13 -0.37 3.59
C MET A 136 -1.75 -0.48 4.99
N PHE A 137 -2.90 -1.15 5.12
CA PHE A 137 -3.50 -1.46 6.42
C PHE A 137 -2.54 -2.31 7.27
N GLU A 138 -2.00 -3.41 6.71
CA GLU A 138 -1.12 -4.28 7.49
C GLU A 138 0.21 -3.60 7.84
N ILE A 139 0.79 -2.80 6.93
CA ILE A 139 1.99 -2.00 7.18
C ILE A 139 1.75 -1.01 8.33
N THR A 140 0.72 -0.17 8.22
CA THR A 140 0.44 0.88 9.21
C THR A 140 0.04 0.30 10.57
N SER A 141 -0.80 -0.74 10.59
CA SER A 141 -1.14 -1.49 11.80
C SER A 141 0.11 -2.09 12.46
N SER A 142 1.04 -2.63 11.67
CA SER A 142 2.29 -3.20 12.17
C SER A 142 3.26 -2.15 12.70
N TYR A 143 3.36 -0.96 12.07
CA TYR A 143 4.07 0.18 12.67
C TYR A 143 3.47 0.57 14.03
N GLN A 144 2.15 0.63 14.15
CA GLN A 144 1.48 0.96 15.42
C GLN A 144 1.70 -0.12 16.49
N LYS A 145 1.68 -1.42 16.12
CA LYS A 145 2.04 -2.52 17.02
C LYS A 145 3.49 -2.38 17.50
N TYR A 146 4.41 -2.11 16.57
CA TYR A 146 5.82 -1.90 16.87
C TYR A 146 6.05 -0.73 17.83
N LEU A 147 5.44 0.43 17.59
CA LEU A 147 5.58 1.61 18.45
C LEU A 147 5.06 1.36 19.87
N ARG A 148 3.95 0.64 20.01
CA ARG A 148 3.43 0.21 21.33
C ARG A 148 4.39 -0.75 22.02
N TRP A 149 4.92 -1.73 21.28
CA TRP A 149 5.92 -2.66 21.79
C TRP A 149 7.20 -1.93 22.23
N LEU A 150 7.73 -1.03 21.40
CA LEU A 150 8.93 -0.24 21.68
C LEU A 150 8.78 0.56 22.98
N LYS A 151 7.64 1.24 23.15
CA LYS A 151 7.33 1.98 24.38
C LYS A 151 7.40 1.06 25.60
N LYS A 152 6.71 -0.09 25.54
CA LYS A 152 6.70 -1.08 26.64
C LYS A 152 8.11 -1.59 26.92
N HIS A 153 8.83 -2.02 25.89
CA HIS A 153 10.19 -2.56 25.99
C HIS A 153 11.15 -1.57 26.66
N CYS A 154 11.13 -0.31 26.23
CA CYS A 154 11.99 0.73 26.79
C CYS A 154 11.63 1.07 28.24
N THR A 155 10.33 1.16 28.57
CA THR A 155 9.88 1.37 29.97
C THR A 155 10.31 0.22 30.89
N GLU A 156 10.31 -1.02 30.40
CA GLU A 156 10.78 -2.17 31.17
C GLU A 156 12.30 -2.17 31.36
N LEU A 157 13.09 -1.71 30.39
CA LEU A 157 14.54 -1.53 30.53
C LEU A 157 14.85 -0.50 31.62
N ASP A 158 14.19 0.67 31.56
CA ASP A 158 14.36 1.73 32.54
C ASP A 158 13.94 1.26 33.95
N GLY A 159 12.82 0.54 34.06
CA GLY A 159 12.35 0.00 35.34
C GLY A 159 13.28 -1.04 35.98
N ARG A 160 14.11 -1.72 35.17
CA ARG A 160 15.14 -2.67 35.63
C ARG A 160 16.51 -2.03 35.83
N ASN A 161 16.67 -0.74 35.53
CA ASN A 161 17.98 -0.07 35.41
C ASN A 161 18.93 -0.79 34.44
N GLU A 162 18.40 -1.37 33.38
CA GLU A 162 19.18 -2.02 32.32
C GLU A 162 19.43 -1.04 31.16
N SER A 163 20.57 -1.20 30.48
CA SER A 163 20.92 -0.44 29.28
C SER A 163 20.89 -1.30 28.04
N GLN A 164 20.50 -0.70 26.92
CA GLN A 164 20.56 -1.33 25.61
C GLN A 164 21.90 -1.01 24.94
N SER A 165 22.56 -2.05 24.42
CA SER A 165 23.76 -1.90 23.60
C SER A 165 23.35 -1.56 22.17
N VAL A 166 23.85 -0.44 21.65
CA VAL A 166 23.69 -0.02 20.26
C VAL A 166 25.06 -0.06 19.58
N TYR A 167 25.17 -0.83 18.50
CA TYR A 167 26.39 -0.94 17.71
C TYR A 167 26.36 0.10 16.59
N LEU A 168 27.44 0.87 16.47
CA LEU A 168 27.59 1.85 15.39
C LEU A 168 28.30 1.20 14.21
N ASP A 169 27.54 0.84 13.18
CA ASP A 169 28.14 0.36 11.93
C ASP A 169 28.86 1.51 11.21
N SER A 170 30.13 1.30 10.91
CA SER A 170 30.95 2.21 10.09
C SER A 170 30.54 2.25 8.62
N GLY A 171 29.66 1.34 8.18
CA GLY A 171 29.15 1.27 6.80
C GLY A 171 30.17 0.73 5.80
N ILE A 172 31.35 0.29 6.26
CA ILE A 172 32.46 -0.25 5.45
C ILE A 172 32.43 -1.79 5.45
N GLY A 173 31.40 -2.41 6.02
CA GLY A 173 31.27 -3.87 6.12
C GLY A 173 32.27 -4.52 7.10
N ILE A 174 32.98 -3.70 7.88
CA ILE A 174 33.83 -4.15 8.99
C ILE A 174 32.99 -4.01 10.26
N PRO A 175 32.77 -5.10 11.02
CA PRO A 175 32.11 -5.04 12.31
C PRO A 175 32.84 -4.03 13.20
N SER A 176 32.12 -3.00 13.63
CA SER A 176 32.64 -2.02 14.55
C SER A 176 32.41 -2.53 15.97
N ASP A 177 33.47 -2.65 16.76
CA ASP A 177 33.38 -3.01 18.18
C ASP A 177 32.82 -1.85 19.05
N LEU A 178 32.61 -0.68 18.44
CA LEU A 178 32.10 0.50 19.12
C LEU A 178 30.61 0.31 19.44
N ASN A 179 30.33 0.03 20.70
CA ASN A 179 28.99 -0.01 21.25
C ASN A 179 28.75 1.17 22.21
N LEU A 180 27.55 1.72 22.15
CA LEU A 180 27.02 2.66 23.14
C LEU A 180 25.99 1.94 24.01
N GLN A 181 26.17 2.03 25.32
CA GLN A 181 25.15 1.66 26.29
C GLN A 181 24.25 2.87 26.51
N ILE A 182 22.96 2.72 26.22
CA ILE A 182 21.98 3.78 26.39
C ILE A 182 20.77 3.29 27.18
N SER A 183 20.17 4.19 27.96
CA SER A 183 18.94 3.92 28.71
C SER A 183 17.75 3.71 27.77
N GLY A 184 16.67 3.14 28.29
CA GLY A 184 15.45 2.85 27.52
C GLY A 184 14.85 4.11 26.89
N ASP A 185 14.77 5.22 27.62
CA ASP A 185 14.28 6.49 27.09
C ASP A 185 15.09 6.98 25.88
N LYS A 186 16.43 6.97 25.97
CA LYS A 186 17.33 7.36 24.87
C LYS A 186 17.31 6.39 23.71
N PHE A 187 17.18 5.10 23.98
CA PHE A 187 17.00 4.10 22.93
C PHE A 187 15.70 4.31 22.18
N ARG A 188 14.59 4.58 22.90
CA ARG A 188 13.32 4.92 22.28
C ARG A 188 13.44 6.15 21.38
N ASP A 189 14.05 7.23 21.88
CA ASP A 189 14.20 8.47 21.12
C ASP A 189 15.02 8.25 19.84
N LEU A 190 16.10 7.48 19.92
CA LEU A 190 16.92 7.11 18.76
C LEU A 190 16.11 6.37 17.69
N ILE A 191 15.32 5.37 18.12
CA ILE A 191 14.49 4.58 17.20
C ILE A 191 13.36 5.45 16.60
N ILE A 192 12.69 6.27 17.40
CA ILE A 192 11.64 7.19 16.92
C ILE A 192 12.20 8.15 15.87
N HIS A 193 13.37 8.73 16.12
CA HIS A 193 14.06 9.58 15.14
C HIS A 193 14.35 8.82 13.84
N GLY A 194 14.82 7.57 13.93
CA GLY A 194 15.02 6.70 12.76
C GLY A 194 13.74 6.38 11.98
N LEU A 195 12.58 6.41 12.63
CA LEU A 195 11.27 6.16 12.01
C LEU A 195 10.62 7.40 11.39
N GLN A 196 11.14 8.60 11.61
CA GLN A 196 10.60 9.82 11.00
C GLN A 196 10.69 9.76 9.47
N ALA A 197 11.81 9.28 8.93
CA ALA A 197 11.98 9.06 7.48
C ALA A 197 10.97 8.03 6.93
N ASP A 198 10.65 6.99 7.71
CA ASP A 198 9.64 6.00 7.33
C ASP A 198 8.23 6.64 7.29
N ALA A 199 7.89 7.50 8.25
CA ALA A 199 6.62 8.23 8.28
C ALA A 199 6.47 9.25 7.14
N GLU A 200 7.56 9.92 6.76
CA GLU A 200 7.58 10.79 5.57
C GLU A 200 7.33 9.99 4.30
N ARG A 201 7.96 8.83 4.15
CA ARG A 201 7.73 7.93 3.01
C ARG A 201 6.29 7.41 2.97
N LEU A 202 5.74 6.95 4.10
CA LEU A 202 4.34 6.56 4.20
C LEU A 202 3.40 7.69 3.78
N SER A 203 3.67 8.91 4.24
CA SER A 203 2.92 10.12 3.86
C SER A 203 2.97 10.39 2.36
N ALA A 204 4.14 10.26 1.74
CA ALA A 204 4.31 10.40 0.29
C ALA A 204 3.55 9.32 -0.49
N VAL A 205 3.59 8.07 -0.02
CA VAL A 205 2.83 6.94 -0.60
C VAL A 205 1.33 7.19 -0.51
N GLY A 206 0.82 7.64 0.65
CA GLY A 206 -0.59 7.97 0.83
C GLY A 206 -1.08 9.06 -0.13
N LYS A 207 -0.28 10.11 -0.36
CA LYS A 207 -0.56 11.16 -1.34
C LYS A 207 -0.58 10.61 -2.77
N THR A 208 0.41 9.78 -3.11
CA THR A 208 0.53 9.17 -4.44
C THR A 208 -0.64 8.23 -4.72
N PHE A 209 -1.07 7.44 -3.73
CA PHE A 209 -2.23 6.57 -3.84
C PHE A 209 -3.53 7.36 -4.07
N ALA A 210 -3.71 8.46 -3.33
CA ALA A 210 -4.87 9.33 -3.52
C ALA A 210 -4.89 10.00 -4.90
N LEU A 211 -3.75 10.52 -5.36
CA LEU A 211 -3.60 11.10 -6.69
C LEU A 211 -3.89 10.06 -7.78
N ARG A 212 -3.35 8.85 -7.62
CA ARG A 212 -3.59 7.72 -8.52
C ARG A 212 -5.09 7.41 -8.62
N GLN A 213 -5.78 7.32 -7.49
CA GLN A 213 -7.21 7.01 -7.48
C GLN A 213 -8.03 8.13 -8.11
N ARG A 214 -7.67 9.40 -7.85
CA ARG A 214 -8.29 10.56 -8.49
C ARG A 214 -8.11 10.52 -10.01
N ASN A 215 -6.89 10.34 -10.50
CA ASN A 215 -6.57 10.28 -11.93
C ASN A 215 -7.31 9.14 -12.63
N ARG A 216 -7.57 8.05 -11.92
CA ARG A 216 -8.35 6.95 -12.48
C ARG A 216 -9.81 7.35 -12.71
N HIS A 217 -10.44 7.96 -11.71
CA HIS A 217 -11.84 8.38 -11.80
C HIS A 217 -12.04 9.62 -12.68
N ILE A 218 -10.97 10.33 -13.08
CA ILE A 218 -11.10 11.47 -14.01
C ILE A 218 -11.25 11.02 -15.47
N VAL A 219 -10.92 9.77 -15.79
CA VAL A 219 -11.08 9.23 -17.15
C VAL A 219 -12.56 9.21 -17.51
N GLY A 220 -12.93 9.86 -18.62
CA GLY A 220 -14.31 10.13 -19.02
C GLY A 220 -14.95 11.37 -18.39
N HIS A 221 -14.23 12.06 -17.50
CA HIS A 221 -14.63 13.27 -16.80
C HIS A 221 -13.61 14.42 -17.01
N GLU A 222 -12.75 14.33 -18.02
CA GLU A 222 -11.62 15.24 -18.26
C GLU A 222 -12.05 16.68 -18.55
N ARG A 223 -13.29 16.86 -19.02
CA ARG A 223 -13.88 18.15 -19.40
C ARG A 223 -15.00 18.59 -18.45
N CYS A 224 -15.18 17.92 -17.32
CA CYS A 224 -16.24 18.31 -16.39
C CYS A 224 -15.93 19.68 -15.77
N PRO A 225 -16.87 20.65 -15.83
CA PRO A 225 -16.71 21.92 -15.15
C PRO A 225 -16.60 21.65 -13.64
N ASP A 226 -15.73 22.42 -12.97
CA ASP A 226 -15.41 22.23 -11.56
C ASP A 226 -16.64 22.36 -10.65
N HIS A 227 -16.60 21.62 -9.55
CA HIS A 227 -17.39 21.66 -8.29
C HIS A 227 -18.92 21.81 -8.30
N GLU A 228 -19.57 22.32 -9.34
CA GLU A 228 -20.98 22.71 -9.37
C GLU A 228 -21.93 21.58 -9.84
N GLY A 229 -21.48 20.33 -9.79
CA GLY A 229 -22.38 19.17 -9.74
C GLY A 229 -22.91 18.65 -11.08
N ASP A 230 -22.84 19.42 -12.17
CA ASP A 230 -23.35 19.00 -13.49
C ASP A 230 -22.31 18.28 -14.36
N CYS A 231 -21.55 17.38 -13.76
CA CYS A 231 -20.67 16.50 -14.51
C CYS A 231 -21.47 15.34 -15.11
N ARG A 232 -22.07 15.58 -16.27
CA ARG A 232 -22.63 14.52 -17.11
C ARG A 232 -21.49 13.96 -17.96
N ARG A 233 -21.07 12.71 -17.67
CA ARG A 233 -20.28 11.93 -18.64
C ARG A 233 -21.03 12.02 -19.97
N LYS A 234 -20.38 12.44 -21.06
CA LYS A 234 -21.04 12.52 -22.37
C LYS A 234 -21.72 11.18 -22.64
N GLU A 235 -23.05 11.19 -22.71
CA GLU A 235 -23.91 10.04 -22.97
C GLU A 235 -23.48 9.42 -24.31
N LEU A 236 -22.67 8.38 -24.22
CA LEU A 236 -22.35 7.48 -25.33
C LEU A 236 -22.51 6.07 -24.77
N GLY A 237 -23.76 5.63 -24.65
CA GLY A 237 -24.13 4.23 -24.45
C GLY A 237 -24.75 3.91 -23.09
N ALA A 238 -25.70 2.97 -23.11
CA ALA A 238 -26.50 2.47 -21.99
C ALA A 238 -25.72 1.66 -20.92
N ASP A 239 -24.42 1.92 -20.76
CA ASP A 239 -23.50 1.18 -19.88
C ASP A 239 -22.95 2.12 -18.78
N HIS A 240 -23.88 2.79 -18.07
CA HIS A 240 -23.54 3.61 -16.91
C HIS A 240 -23.26 2.71 -15.71
N ASP A 241 -21.97 2.50 -15.43
CA ASP A 241 -21.53 1.84 -14.21
C ASP A 241 -21.77 2.75 -12.99
N PRO A 242 -22.43 2.27 -11.92
CA PRO A 242 -22.62 3.04 -10.68
C PRO A 242 -21.30 3.47 -10.00
N LEU A 243 -20.15 2.91 -10.37
CA LEU A 243 -18.82 3.30 -9.89
C LEU A 243 -18.16 4.40 -10.76
N ASP A 244 -18.70 4.69 -11.94
CA ASP A 244 -18.24 5.75 -12.85
C ASP A 244 -18.88 7.10 -12.49
N LEU A 245 -18.75 7.49 -11.22
CA LEU A 245 -19.18 8.80 -10.73
C LEU A 245 -18.04 9.82 -10.81
N CYS A 246 -18.42 11.08 -11.04
CA CYS A 246 -17.47 12.19 -11.11
C CYS A 246 -16.65 12.33 -9.81
N PRO A 247 -15.30 12.31 -9.88
CA PRO A 247 -14.45 12.47 -8.70
C PRO A 247 -14.47 13.90 -8.13
N GLN A 248 -14.97 14.89 -8.87
CA GLN A 248 -15.10 16.28 -8.41
C GLN A 248 -16.37 16.48 -7.56
N ASN A 249 -17.35 15.56 -7.62
CA ASN A 249 -18.55 15.63 -6.79
C ASN A 249 -18.26 15.08 -5.38
N ALA A 250 -18.33 15.95 -4.37
CA ALA A 250 -18.02 15.60 -2.99
C ALA A 250 -18.94 14.53 -2.38
N VAL A 251 -20.23 14.51 -2.78
CA VAL A 251 -21.19 13.50 -2.32
C VAL A 251 -20.89 12.16 -2.99
N ALA A 252 -20.62 12.16 -4.29
CA ALA A 252 -20.27 10.95 -5.04
C ALA A 252 -19.01 10.27 -4.47
N ARG A 253 -17.97 11.04 -4.10
CA ARG A 253 -16.75 10.46 -3.50
C ARG A 253 -17.03 9.67 -2.22
N LYS A 254 -17.97 10.12 -1.38
CA LYS A 254 -18.34 9.40 -0.14
C LYS A 254 -19.01 8.06 -0.41
N LEU A 255 -19.63 7.90 -1.59
CA LEU A 255 -20.34 6.69 -1.98
C LEU A 255 -19.43 5.67 -2.69
N ILE A 256 -18.30 6.11 -3.25
CA ILE A 256 -17.38 5.24 -3.99
C ILE A 256 -16.43 4.53 -3.01
N PRO A 257 -16.43 3.18 -2.96
CA PRO A 257 -15.55 2.42 -2.05
C PRO A 257 -14.07 2.73 -2.23
N CYS A 258 -13.62 3.00 -3.46
CA CYS A 258 -12.22 3.27 -3.72
C CYS A 258 -11.69 4.52 -3.01
N PHE A 259 -12.50 5.59 -2.93
CA PHE A 259 -12.13 6.81 -2.21
C PHE A 259 -12.15 6.60 -0.69
N ARG A 260 -13.09 5.80 -0.19
CA ARG A 260 -13.12 5.43 1.23
C ARG A 260 -11.85 4.69 1.66
N ILE A 261 -11.40 3.72 0.87
CA ILE A 261 -10.14 2.99 1.14
C ILE A 261 -8.95 3.95 1.16
N VAL A 262 -8.90 4.88 0.21
CA VAL A 262 -7.84 5.91 0.18
C VAL A 262 -7.88 6.78 1.44
N ASP A 263 -9.05 7.23 1.86
CA ASP A 263 -9.21 8.07 3.05
C ASP A 263 -8.81 7.32 4.33
N GLU A 264 -9.22 6.04 4.46
CA GLU A 264 -8.81 5.16 5.56
C GLU A 264 -7.29 4.97 5.60
N VAL A 265 -6.66 4.68 4.45
CA VAL A 265 -5.20 4.55 4.35
C VAL A 265 -4.50 5.84 4.79
N ARG A 266 -4.98 7.00 4.33
CA ARG A 266 -4.40 8.29 4.73
C ARG A 266 -4.53 8.54 6.22
N GLN A 267 -5.69 8.25 6.80
CA GLN A 267 -5.90 8.38 8.24
C GLN A 267 -4.95 7.48 9.03
N MET A 268 -4.74 6.23 8.62
CA MET A 268 -3.80 5.33 9.29
C MET A 268 -2.35 5.78 9.16
N VAL A 269 -1.97 6.32 8.00
CA VAL A 269 -0.66 6.94 7.80
C VAL A 269 -0.47 8.14 8.71
N ASP A 270 -1.47 9.02 8.82
CA ASP A 270 -1.42 10.20 9.71
C ASP A 270 -1.28 9.78 11.19
N GLN A 271 -1.89 8.67 11.61
CA GLN A 271 -1.72 8.11 12.95
C GLN A 271 -0.29 7.65 13.21
N VAL A 272 0.34 6.98 12.22
CA VAL A 272 1.76 6.55 12.34
C VAL A 272 2.67 7.77 12.38
N ALA A 273 2.45 8.76 11.51
CA ALA A 273 3.24 9.97 11.46
C ALA A 273 3.15 10.76 12.78
N SER A 274 1.94 10.92 13.32
CA SER A 274 1.71 11.61 14.59
C SER A 274 2.35 10.90 15.79
N ALA A 275 2.63 9.60 15.68
CA ALA A 275 3.22 8.82 16.76
C ALA A 275 4.77 8.88 16.79
N VAL A 276 5.40 9.43 15.75
CA VAL A 276 6.87 9.55 15.63
C VAL A 276 7.38 11.00 15.58
N VAL A 277 6.47 11.97 15.72
CA VAL A 277 6.74 13.41 15.87
C VAL A 277 6.59 13.78 17.34
#